data_AF-A0AAD7U1X1-F1
#
_entry.id   AF-A0AAD7U1X1-F1
#
_cell.length_a   1.000
_cell.length_b   1.000
_cell.length_c   1.000
_cell.angle_alpha   90.00
_cell.angle_beta   90.00
_cell.angle_gamma   90.00
#
_symmetry.space_group_name_H-M   'P 1'
#
loop_
_entity.id
_entity.type
_entity.pdbx_description
1 polymer ?
#
loop_
_entity_poly.entity_id
_entity_poly.type
_entity_poly.pdbx_seq_one_letter_code
_entity_poly.pdbx_strand_id
1 'polypeptide(L)'
;MSQPPAVPPKTPGPMRIHRPREGARFVPYQIPTARSPESHSQGDENFNPTGIHTPLHAPGAATPLRRHVSATALLESSGRTENIELAPYTAYDSSVLIAQTNATQLTKTFEIEQYKNELEDYLRDPSCRDILLYCQILKIRTELQAHSNVITDMKAELNSLKAYVVNNWVLSQAQLDLLTGLLGHWLIKPVATYEKLFLRVQDFVHIRAEWLHLGVYLIDPLARQTIDKFLQTQMGQLKGTYRKEVISSLKSKKQLEDFGRAMLQKYHAPIVPGTPSQSTLAALALLRAVAAGDIKMPKGSHDEGGTGSSVQDRYWPTVEAELTRLYKIHGSDRQNDAWKEWEVAIITADNSKYAPSRFEDLTARLPSDDGDPVAVAGPLATDEPAGEGPCVPRFNMYHCSALPVNIPPEAMNGDIDINHLGDVGGRLDAMLLY
;
A
#
# COMPACT_ATOMS: atom_id res chain seq x y z
N MET A 1 59.42 -0.05 54.79
CA MET A 1 58.60 -0.75 53.77
C MET A 1 57.87 0.31 52.98
N SER A 2 58.38 0.65 51.80
CA SER A 2 57.88 1.75 50.97
C SER A 2 56.74 1.25 50.08
N GLN A 3 55.59 1.92 50.11
CA GLN A 3 54.46 1.64 49.22
C GLN A 3 54.85 1.93 47.77
N PRO A 4 54.48 1.06 46.80
CA PRO A 4 54.72 1.30 45.39
C PRO A 4 53.77 2.39 44.87
N PRO A 5 54.21 3.20 43.89
CA PRO A 5 53.42 4.30 43.34
C PRO A 5 52.23 3.79 42.51
N ALA A 6 51.10 4.47 42.66
CA ALA A 6 49.85 4.19 41.97
C ALA A 6 49.98 4.45 40.46
N VAL A 7 49.60 3.44 39.66
CA VAL A 7 49.55 3.51 38.19
C VAL A 7 48.37 4.40 37.76
N PRO A 8 48.56 5.36 36.85
CA PRO A 8 47.49 6.23 36.39
C PRO A 8 46.45 5.48 35.53
N PRO A 9 45.17 5.92 35.57
CA PRO A 9 44.09 5.28 34.82
C PRO A 9 44.28 5.45 33.31
N LYS A 10 44.13 4.33 32.58
CA LYS A 10 44.16 4.31 31.11
C LYS A 10 42.99 5.12 30.55
N THR A 11 43.30 6.15 29.77
CA THR A 11 42.34 6.90 28.96
C THR A 11 41.68 5.99 27.91
N PRO A 12 40.35 6.05 27.74
CA PRO A 12 39.67 5.29 26.69
C PRO A 12 40.10 5.83 25.31
N GLY A 13 40.68 4.95 24.49
CA GLY A 13 41.01 5.28 23.11
C GLY A 13 39.77 5.57 22.25
N PRO A 14 39.94 6.23 21.10
CA PRO A 14 38.84 6.67 20.24
C PRO A 14 38.03 5.47 19.73
N MET A 15 36.72 5.56 19.95
CA MET A 15 35.74 4.55 19.57
C MET A 15 35.67 4.46 18.03
N ARG A 16 36.11 3.34 17.45
CA ARG A 16 35.96 3.07 16.01
C ARG A 16 34.49 2.90 15.68
N ILE A 17 33.90 3.91 15.05
CA ILE A 17 32.57 3.84 14.46
C ILE A 17 32.65 2.92 13.24
N HIS A 18 32.10 1.71 13.34
CA HIS A 18 31.90 0.84 12.20
C HIS A 18 30.88 1.48 11.26
N ARG A 19 31.31 1.86 10.05
CA ARG A 19 30.40 2.23 8.97
C ARG A 19 29.49 1.02 8.65
N PRO A 20 28.17 1.23 8.46
CA PRO A 20 27.29 0.20 7.96
C PRO A 20 27.83 -0.30 6.62
N ARG A 21 27.89 -1.63 6.49
CA ARG A 21 28.27 -2.33 5.26
C ARG A 21 27.33 -1.86 4.15
N GLU A 22 27.88 -1.26 3.09
CA GLU A 22 27.13 -0.93 1.88
C GLU A 22 26.38 -2.18 1.42
N GLY A 23 25.05 -2.09 1.34
CA GLY A 23 24.20 -3.16 0.82
C GLY A 23 24.60 -3.49 -0.63
N ALA A 24 24.38 -4.75 -1.01
CA ALA A 24 24.71 -5.25 -2.34
C ALA A 24 24.14 -4.32 -3.42
N ARG A 25 25.02 -3.74 -4.23
CA ARG A 25 24.64 -2.97 -5.42
C ARG A 25 23.82 -3.90 -6.32
N PHE A 26 22.64 -3.44 -6.68
CA PHE A 26 21.76 -4.09 -7.65
C PHE A 26 22.52 -4.23 -8.97
N VAL A 27 22.89 -5.46 -9.33
CA VAL A 27 23.43 -5.77 -10.64
C VAL A 27 22.22 -6.09 -11.53
N PRO A 28 21.96 -5.34 -12.60
CA PRO A 28 20.89 -5.69 -13.53
C PRO A 28 21.20 -7.06 -14.13
N TYR A 29 20.29 -8.02 -13.94
CA TYR A 29 20.37 -9.34 -14.53
C TYR A 29 20.22 -9.20 -16.05
N GLN A 30 21.26 -9.54 -16.81
CA GLN A 30 21.13 -9.71 -18.25
C GLN A 30 20.25 -10.93 -18.52
N ILE A 31 19.18 -10.72 -19.27
CA ILE A 31 18.29 -11.78 -19.76
C ILE A 31 19.14 -12.71 -20.64
N PRO A 32 19.17 -14.03 -20.39
CA PRO A 32 19.86 -14.97 -21.27
C PRO A 32 19.19 -14.92 -22.65
N THR A 33 19.92 -14.46 -23.66
CA THR A 33 19.51 -14.64 -25.05
C THR A 33 19.40 -16.13 -25.30
N ALA A 34 18.18 -16.60 -25.55
CA ALA A 34 17.91 -17.99 -25.89
C ALA A 34 18.76 -18.37 -27.12
N ARG A 35 19.70 -19.30 -26.92
CA ARG A 35 20.38 -20.00 -28.01
C ARG A 35 19.32 -20.74 -28.83
N SER A 36 19.12 -20.28 -30.05
CA SER A 36 18.45 -21.07 -31.10
C SER A 36 19.32 -22.30 -31.41
N PRO A 37 18.73 -23.50 -31.61
CA PRO A 37 19.49 -24.69 -31.96
C PRO A 37 20.04 -24.56 -33.39
N GLU A 38 21.36 -24.57 -33.52
CA GLU A 38 22.08 -24.63 -34.79
C GLU A 38 21.79 -25.95 -35.51
N SER A 39 21.15 -25.86 -36.67
CA SER A 39 21.27 -26.86 -37.73
C SER A 39 22.61 -26.64 -38.45
N HIS A 40 23.38 -27.71 -38.58
CA HIS A 40 24.58 -27.75 -39.41
C HIS A 40 24.28 -27.37 -40.86
N SER A 41 24.95 -26.33 -41.34
CA SER A 41 25.17 -26.07 -42.76
C SER A 41 26.49 -25.31 -42.91
N GLN A 42 27.53 -26.05 -43.31
CA GLN A 42 28.79 -25.53 -43.82
C GLN A 42 28.54 -24.65 -45.05
N GLY A 43 29.18 -23.49 -45.11
CA GLY A 43 29.26 -22.64 -46.29
C GLY A 43 29.93 -21.32 -45.96
N ASP A 44 31.19 -21.20 -46.37
CA ASP A 44 32.00 -19.99 -46.33
C ASP A 44 31.29 -18.78 -46.97
N GLU A 45 31.46 -17.58 -46.42
CA GLU A 45 32.24 -16.50 -47.04
C GLU A 45 32.15 -15.19 -46.26
N ASN A 46 33.27 -14.45 -46.30
CA ASN A 46 33.50 -13.10 -45.81
C ASN A 46 32.35 -12.13 -46.09
N PHE A 47 31.97 -11.28 -45.12
CA PHE A 47 31.76 -9.85 -45.38
C PHE A 47 31.67 -9.05 -44.06
N ASN A 48 32.57 -8.08 -43.91
CA ASN A 48 32.44 -6.89 -43.05
C ASN A 48 31.83 -5.79 -43.94
N PRO A 49 30.90 -4.93 -43.49
CA PRO A 49 31.38 -3.66 -42.94
C PRO A 49 30.41 -2.92 -41.96
N THR A 50 31.03 -2.06 -41.14
CA THR A 50 30.64 -0.70 -40.68
C THR A 50 29.17 -0.36 -40.33
N GLY A 51 29.04 0.28 -39.17
CA GLY A 51 27.77 0.69 -38.57
C GLY A 51 27.10 1.93 -39.13
N ILE A 52 25.88 2.15 -38.65
CA ILE A 52 25.09 3.37 -38.84
C ILE A 52 24.30 3.65 -37.57
N HIS A 53 24.45 4.88 -37.07
CA HIS A 53 23.61 5.54 -36.06
C HIS A 53 22.17 5.72 -36.57
N THR A 54 21.17 5.50 -35.71
CA THR A 54 19.84 6.10 -35.88
C THR A 54 19.33 6.68 -34.56
N PRO A 55 18.76 7.91 -34.57
CA PRO A 55 18.23 8.57 -33.39
C PRO A 55 16.77 8.18 -33.13
N LEU A 56 16.44 8.16 -31.84
CA LEU A 56 15.11 7.98 -31.29
C LEU A 56 14.28 9.25 -31.54
N HIS A 57 13.26 9.18 -32.39
CA HIS A 57 12.19 10.17 -32.45
C HIS A 57 10.85 9.45 -32.54
N ALA A 58 10.10 9.47 -31.44
CA ALA A 58 8.69 9.13 -31.41
C ALA A 58 7.87 10.42 -31.59
N PRO A 59 6.79 10.36 -32.38
CA PRO A 59 5.61 11.16 -32.09
C PRO A 59 4.43 10.24 -31.82
N GLY A 60 3.77 10.49 -30.69
CA GLY A 60 2.48 9.91 -30.38
C GLY A 60 1.41 10.41 -31.34
N ALA A 61 0.51 9.49 -31.71
CA ALA A 61 -0.79 9.84 -32.26
C ALA A 61 -1.82 8.85 -31.70
N ALA A 62 -2.68 9.38 -30.83
CA ALA A 62 -3.89 8.72 -30.41
C ALA A 62 -4.84 8.59 -31.60
N THR A 63 -5.29 7.38 -31.89
CA THR A 63 -6.39 7.13 -32.84
C THR A 63 -7.67 6.76 -32.08
N PRO A 64 -8.82 7.35 -32.41
CA PRO A 64 -10.09 7.00 -31.80
C PRO A 64 -10.61 5.68 -32.38
N LEU A 65 -11.09 4.81 -31.49
CA LEU A 65 -11.83 3.59 -31.79
C LEU A 65 -13.03 3.88 -32.70
N ARG A 66 -12.88 3.58 -34.00
CA ARG A 66 -13.97 3.60 -34.97
C ARG A 66 -14.68 2.25 -34.89
N ARG A 67 -15.91 2.25 -34.35
CA ARG A 67 -16.80 1.08 -34.33
C ARG A 67 -17.08 0.64 -35.77
N HIS A 68 -16.69 -0.59 -36.10
CA HIS A 68 -17.14 -1.26 -37.32
C HIS A 68 -18.63 -1.56 -37.19
N VAL A 69 -19.45 -0.92 -38.02
CA VAL A 69 -20.86 -1.26 -38.22
C VAL A 69 -20.90 -2.51 -39.10
N SER A 70 -21.58 -3.54 -38.62
CA SER A 70 -21.75 -4.84 -39.25
C SER A 70 -22.33 -4.73 -40.66
N ALA A 71 -21.67 -5.37 -41.62
CA ALA A 71 -22.13 -5.52 -42.99
C ALA A 71 -23.20 -6.64 -43.09
N THR A 72 -24.39 -6.37 -42.58
CA THR A 72 -25.58 -7.26 -42.70
C THR A 72 -26.76 -6.57 -43.39
N ALA A 73 -26.52 -5.54 -44.21
CA ALA A 73 -27.59 -4.74 -44.84
C ALA A 73 -27.61 -4.77 -46.38
N LEU A 74 -27.10 -5.83 -47.04
CA LEU A 74 -27.04 -5.91 -48.50
C LEU A 74 -27.56 -7.23 -49.10
N LEU A 75 -28.62 -7.80 -48.54
CA LEU A 75 -29.24 -9.02 -49.10
C LEU A 75 -30.77 -9.10 -49.00
N GLU A 76 -31.47 -7.95 -48.90
CA GLU A 76 -32.94 -7.92 -48.97
C GLU A 76 -33.45 -6.82 -49.91
N SER A 77 -33.46 -7.09 -51.22
CA SER A 77 -34.42 -6.48 -52.14
C SER A 77 -34.55 -7.29 -53.43
N SER A 78 -35.38 -8.33 -53.41
CA SER A 78 -35.86 -8.98 -54.63
C SER A 78 -37.31 -9.41 -54.43
N GLY A 79 -38.22 -8.71 -55.09
CA GLY A 79 -39.66 -8.99 -55.00
C GLY A 79 -40.53 -7.99 -55.75
N ARG A 80 -40.27 -7.75 -57.04
CA ARG A 80 -41.29 -7.20 -57.95
C ARG A 80 -41.08 -7.73 -59.37
N THR A 81 -41.87 -8.72 -59.73
CA THR A 81 -41.98 -9.29 -61.07
C THR A 81 -42.93 -8.43 -61.90
N GLU A 82 -42.40 -7.61 -62.80
CA GLU A 82 -43.15 -7.06 -63.92
C GLU A 82 -42.65 -7.69 -65.21
N ASN A 83 -43.57 -8.33 -65.92
CA ASN A 83 -43.34 -8.94 -67.22
C ASN A 83 -43.07 -7.83 -68.25
N ILE A 84 -41.82 -7.76 -68.72
CA ILE A 84 -41.42 -6.90 -69.85
C ILE A 84 -41.05 -7.81 -71.03
N GLU A 85 -41.74 -7.54 -72.13
CA GLU A 85 -41.65 -8.21 -73.41
C GLU A 85 -40.26 -8.04 -74.04
N LEU A 86 -39.67 -9.17 -74.45
CA LEU A 86 -38.30 -9.29 -74.94
C LEU A 86 -38.13 -8.66 -76.33
N ALA A 87 -37.47 -7.50 -76.38
CA ALA A 87 -36.71 -7.07 -77.56
C ALA A 87 -35.27 -7.61 -77.47
N PRO A 88 -34.66 -8.11 -78.56
CA PRO A 88 -33.26 -8.57 -78.53
C PRO A 88 -32.34 -7.35 -78.54
N TYR A 89 -32.14 -6.76 -77.36
CA TYR A 89 -31.18 -5.70 -77.13
C TYR A 89 -29.82 -6.29 -76.79
N THR A 90 -28.79 -5.80 -77.49
CA THR A 90 -27.36 -6.01 -77.24
C THR A 90 -26.92 -5.38 -75.91
N ALA A 91 -27.48 -5.84 -74.79
CA ALA A 91 -27.30 -5.31 -73.44
C ALA A 91 -26.16 -6.02 -72.66
N TYR A 92 -25.12 -6.48 -73.35
CA TYR A 92 -23.98 -7.15 -72.71
C TYR A 92 -22.93 -6.15 -72.15
N ASP A 93 -23.08 -4.84 -72.39
CA ASP A 93 -22.01 -3.87 -72.18
C ASP A 93 -22.13 -3.02 -70.89
N SER A 94 -23.34 -2.68 -70.43
CA SER A 94 -23.50 -1.82 -69.23
C SER A 94 -23.24 -2.54 -67.91
N SER A 95 -23.50 -3.85 -67.81
CA SER A 95 -23.25 -4.63 -66.58
C SER A 95 -21.76 -4.82 -66.32
N VAL A 96 -20.96 -4.98 -67.38
CA VAL A 96 -19.50 -5.12 -67.34
C VAL A 96 -18.85 -3.82 -66.88
N LEU A 97 -19.29 -2.68 -67.43
CA LEU A 97 -18.80 -1.35 -67.02
C LEU A 97 -19.07 -1.05 -65.54
N ILE A 98 -20.26 -1.37 -65.03
CA ILE A 98 -20.58 -1.19 -63.60
C ILE A 98 -19.72 -2.12 -62.74
N ALA A 99 -19.54 -3.38 -63.16
CA ALA A 99 -18.70 -4.34 -62.45
C ALA A 99 -17.22 -3.92 -62.41
N GLN A 100 -16.68 -3.36 -63.50
CA GLN A 100 -15.30 -2.90 -63.62
C GLN A 100 -15.04 -1.63 -62.79
N THR A 101 -16.02 -0.74 -62.73
CA THR A 101 -15.95 0.46 -61.87
C THR A 101 -15.97 0.07 -60.38
N ASN A 102 -16.86 -0.86 -60.00
CA ASN A 102 -16.94 -1.39 -58.64
C ASN A 102 -15.68 -2.16 -58.26
N ALA A 103 -15.14 -2.97 -59.17
CA ALA A 103 -13.90 -3.69 -58.96
C ALA A 103 -12.72 -2.74 -58.71
N THR A 104 -12.58 -1.68 -59.52
CA THR A 104 -11.53 -0.66 -59.31
C THR A 104 -11.67 0.04 -57.96
N GLN A 105 -12.90 0.34 -57.52
CA GLN A 105 -13.14 0.90 -56.19
C GLN A 105 -12.81 -0.09 -55.07
N LEU A 106 -13.15 -1.37 -55.22
CA LEU A 106 -12.83 -2.42 -54.26
C LEU A 106 -11.31 -2.65 -54.18
N THR A 107 -10.60 -2.72 -55.31
CA THR A 107 -9.14 -2.86 -55.35
C THR A 107 -8.45 -1.75 -54.57
N LYS A 108 -8.92 -0.51 -54.73
CA LYS A 108 -8.42 0.66 -54.01
C LYS A 108 -8.79 0.64 -52.52
N THR A 109 -10.01 0.21 -52.20
CA THR A 109 -10.50 0.17 -50.80
C THR A 109 -9.80 -0.90 -49.97
N PHE A 110 -9.43 -2.02 -50.60
CA PHE A 110 -8.74 -3.13 -49.94
C PHE A 110 -7.21 -3.11 -50.12
N GLU A 111 -6.64 -2.05 -50.71
CA GLU A 111 -5.19 -1.88 -50.92
C GLU A 111 -4.54 -3.05 -51.68
N ILE A 112 -5.25 -3.62 -52.64
CA ILE A 112 -4.80 -4.77 -53.46
C ILE A 112 -4.46 -4.35 -54.90
N GLU A 113 -3.97 -3.11 -55.11
CA GLU A 113 -3.67 -2.53 -56.44
C GLU A 113 -2.71 -3.36 -57.28
N GLN A 114 -1.82 -4.12 -56.64
CA GLN A 114 -0.91 -5.03 -57.33
C GLN A 114 -1.62 -6.16 -58.09
N TYR A 115 -2.89 -6.45 -57.81
CA TYR A 115 -3.70 -7.49 -58.47
C TYR A 115 -4.74 -6.92 -59.46
N LYS A 116 -4.66 -5.62 -59.81
CA LYS A 116 -5.68 -4.94 -60.62
C LYS A 116 -5.93 -5.59 -61.99
N ASN A 117 -4.86 -5.94 -62.71
CA ASN A 117 -4.98 -6.53 -64.06
C ASN A 117 -5.61 -7.94 -64.01
N GLU A 118 -5.28 -8.73 -62.99
CA GLU A 118 -5.86 -10.06 -62.76
C GLU A 118 -7.36 -9.97 -62.43
N LEU A 119 -7.78 -8.92 -61.72
CA LEU A 119 -9.19 -8.65 -61.40
C LEU A 119 -10.00 -8.22 -62.64
N GLU A 120 -9.41 -7.44 -63.54
CA GLU A 120 -10.04 -6.98 -64.79
C GLU A 120 -10.23 -8.13 -65.81
N ASP A 121 -9.25 -9.03 -65.93
CA ASP A 121 -9.35 -10.23 -66.76
C ASP A 121 -10.41 -11.21 -66.22
N TYR A 122 -10.53 -11.30 -64.90
CA TYR A 122 -11.48 -12.14 -64.19
C TYR A 122 -12.94 -11.69 -64.32
N LEU A 123 -13.22 -10.38 -64.40
CA LEU A 123 -14.59 -9.86 -64.59
C LEU A 123 -15.19 -10.25 -65.95
N ARG A 124 -14.35 -10.67 -66.91
CA ARG A 124 -14.79 -11.16 -68.22
C ARG A 124 -15.24 -12.62 -68.21
N ASP A 125 -14.86 -13.42 -67.20
CA ASP A 125 -15.24 -14.83 -67.08
C ASP A 125 -16.10 -15.07 -65.82
N PRO A 126 -17.42 -15.31 -65.98
CA PRO A 126 -18.32 -15.60 -64.87
C PRO A 126 -17.91 -16.82 -64.04
N SER A 127 -17.21 -17.80 -64.62
CA SER A 127 -16.74 -19.00 -63.92
C SER A 127 -15.48 -18.73 -63.10
N CYS A 128 -14.62 -17.80 -63.54
CA CYS A 128 -13.48 -17.35 -62.74
C CYS A 128 -13.97 -16.63 -61.49
N ARG A 129 -15.01 -15.77 -61.64
CA ARG A 129 -16.05 -15.44 -60.66
C ARG A 129 -15.86 -15.98 -59.23
N ASP A 130 -16.35 -17.18 -59.06
CA ASP A 130 -16.48 -17.77 -57.72
C ASP A 130 -15.12 -18.20 -57.15
N ILE A 131 -14.12 -18.46 -58.00
CA ILE A 131 -12.78 -18.91 -57.61
C ILE A 131 -12.02 -17.80 -56.86
N LEU A 132 -11.99 -16.56 -57.36
CA LEU A 132 -11.27 -15.46 -56.69
C LEU A 132 -11.97 -15.03 -55.40
N LEU A 133 -13.30 -15.01 -55.37
CA LEU A 133 -14.05 -14.78 -54.13
C LEU A 133 -13.71 -15.86 -53.10
N TYR A 134 -13.65 -17.12 -53.51
CA TYR A 134 -13.21 -18.23 -52.66
C TYR A 134 -11.76 -18.04 -52.19
N CYS A 135 -10.84 -17.63 -53.07
CA CYS A 135 -9.45 -17.30 -52.71
C CYS A 135 -9.37 -16.14 -51.70
N GLN A 136 -10.18 -15.10 -51.84
CA GLN A 136 -10.19 -13.95 -50.92
C GLN A 136 -10.79 -14.34 -49.57
N ILE A 137 -11.84 -15.17 -49.54
CA ILE A 137 -12.37 -15.75 -48.30
C ILE A 137 -11.28 -16.59 -47.60
N LEU A 138 -10.52 -17.40 -48.34
CA LEU A 138 -9.40 -18.17 -47.79
C LEU A 138 -8.31 -17.25 -47.23
N LYS A 139 -7.92 -16.18 -47.96
CA LYS A 139 -6.94 -15.19 -47.49
C LYS A 139 -7.38 -14.54 -46.19
N ILE A 140 -8.60 -14.01 -46.13
CA ILE A 140 -9.17 -13.39 -44.92
C ILE A 140 -9.21 -14.41 -43.76
N ARG A 141 -9.56 -15.67 -44.04
CA ARG A 141 -9.54 -16.73 -43.02
C ARG A 141 -8.13 -16.99 -42.49
N THR A 142 -7.12 -17.02 -43.35
CA THR A 142 -5.72 -17.17 -42.96
C THR A 142 -5.23 -15.99 -42.14
N GLU A 143 -5.54 -14.75 -42.54
CA GLU A 143 -5.20 -13.54 -41.79
C GLU A 143 -5.89 -13.51 -40.42
N LEU A 144 -7.19 -13.84 -40.37
CA LEU A 144 -7.95 -13.93 -39.13
C LEU A 144 -7.37 -14.99 -38.19
N GLN A 145 -6.95 -16.13 -38.75
CA GLN A 145 -6.26 -17.17 -37.98
C GLN A 145 -4.91 -16.69 -37.44
N ALA A 146 -4.11 -15.97 -38.25
CA ALA A 146 -2.86 -15.37 -37.79
C ALA A 146 -3.08 -14.36 -36.67
N HIS A 147 -4.09 -13.48 -36.80
CA HIS A 147 -4.46 -12.52 -35.75
C HIS A 147 -4.96 -13.22 -34.49
N SER A 148 -5.75 -14.28 -34.63
CA SER A 148 -6.19 -15.10 -33.49
C SER A 148 -5.03 -15.75 -32.76
N ASN A 149 -4.00 -16.20 -33.47
CA ASN A 149 -2.78 -16.75 -32.87
C ASN A 149 -2.02 -15.65 -32.10
N VAL A 150 -1.80 -14.48 -32.69
CA VAL A 150 -1.15 -13.34 -32.01
C VAL A 150 -1.90 -12.92 -30.74
N ILE A 151 -3.23 -12.83 -30.79
CA ILE A 151 -4.04 -12.52 -29.60
C ILE A 151 -3.89 -13.60 -28.51
N THR A 152 -3.76 -14.87 -28.92
CA THR A 152 -3.56 -16.00 -27.99
C THR A 152 -2.19 -15.92 -27.32
N ASP A 153 -1.15 -15.63 -28.10
CA ASP A 153 0.22 -15.47 -27.61
C ASP A 153 0.32 -14.26 -26.65
N MET A 154 -0.26 -13.12 -27.03
CA MET A 154 -0.32 -11.94 -26.15
C MET A 154 -1.06 -12.22 -24.83
N LYS A 155 -2.15 -13.00 -24.86
CA LYS A 155 -2.84 -13.42 -23.64
C LYS A 155 -1.96 -14.32 -22.75
N ALA A 156 -1.19 -15.22 -23.35
CA ALA A 156 -0.26 -16.08 -22.62
C ALA A 156 0.85 -15.25 -21.95
N GLU A 157 1.44 -14.30 -22.68
CA GLU A 157 2.45 -13.38 -22.13
C GLU A 157 1.89 -12.51 -21.00
N LEU A 158 0.68 -11.94 -21.19
CA LEU A 158 0.02 -11.13 -20.17
C LEU A 158 -0.26 -11.96 -18.91
N ASN A 159 -0.70 -13.21 -19.05
CA ASN A 159 -0.90 -14.10 -17.91
C ASN A 159 0.42 -14.43 -17.19
N SER A 160 1.51 -14.62 -17.93
CA SER A 160 2.85 -14.82 -17.36
C SER A 160 3.33 -13.59 -16.60
N LEU A 161 3.16 -12.40 -17.18
CA LEU A 161 3.47 -11.12 -16.53
C LEU A 161 2.60 -10.91 -15.28
N LYS A 162 1.31 -11.21 -15.35
CA LYS A 162 0.40 -11.14 -14.21
C LYS A 162 0.85 -12.07 -13.09
N ALA A 163 1.21 -13.32 -13.40
CA ALA A 163 1.74 -14.26 -12.42
C ALA A 163 3.06 -13.75 -11.80
N TYR A 164 3.95 -13.17 -12.60
CA TYR A 164 5.17 -12.56 -12.11
C TYR A 164 4.90 -11.37 -11.17
N VAL A 165 3.99 -10.47 -11.54
CA VAL A 165 3.62 -9.30 -10.72
C VAL A 165 2.97 -9.73 -9.42
N VAL A 166 2.05 -10.70 -9.46
CA VAL A 166 1.43 -11.26 -8.26
C VAL A 166 2.50 -11.81 -7.32
N ASN A 167 3.42 -12.63 -7.83
CA ASN A 167 4.49 -13.24 -7.01
C ASN A 167 5.52 -12.24 -6.44
N ASN A 168 5.60 -11.03 -7.00
CA ASN A 168 6.55 -9.99 -6.58
C ASN A 168 5.85 -8.75 -6.02
N TRP A 169 4.61 -8.90 -5.53
CA TRP A 169 3.91 -7.79 -4.91
C TRP A 169 4.63 -7.32 -3.64
N VAL A 170 4.87 -6.01 -3.54
CA VAL A 170 5.54 -5.37 -2.40
C VAL A 170 4.75 -4.12 -2.00
N LEU A 171 4.69 -3.87 -0.69
CA LEU A 171 4.12 -2.65 -0.14
C LEU A 171 4.93 -1.42 -0.58
N SER A 172 4.25 -0.36 -1.00
CA SER A 172 4.88 0.94 -1.20
C SER A 172 5.38 1.53 0.12
N GLN A 173 6.37 2.43 0.07
CA GLN A 173 6.88 3.08 1.28
C GLN A 173 5.80 3.86 2.04
N ALA A 174 4.90 4.55 1.32
CA ALA A 174 3.78 5.26 1.93
C ALA A 174 2.82 4.32 2.68
N GLN A 175 2.53 3.14 2.12
CA GLN A 175 1.73 2.12 2.80
C GLN A 175 2.45 1.55 4.03
N LEU A 176 3.77 1.33 3.95
CA LEU A 176 4.57 0.87 5.10
C LEU A 176 4.54 1.90 6.24
N ASP A 177 4.70 3.18 5.94
CA ASP A 177 4.67 4.28 6.91
C ASP A 177 3.28 4.41 7.52
N LEU A 178 2.23 4.34 6.70
CA LEU A 178 0.83 4.34 7.15
C LEU A 178 0.52 3.19 8.10
N LEU A 179 0.84 1.95 7.71
CA LEU A 179 0.59 0.77 8.54
C LEU A 179 1.41 0.82 9.84
N THR A 180 2.64 1.34 9.79
CA THR A 180 3.48 1.57 10.98
C THR A 180 2.85 2.61 11.90
N GLY A 181 2.32 3.71 11.34
CA GLY A 181 1.59 4.74 12.07
C GLY A 181 0.33 4.19 12.74
N LEU A 182 -0.46 3.36 12.04
CA LEU A 182 -1.64 2.70 12.61
C LEU A 182 -1.27 1.76 13.76
N LEU A 183 -0.19 0.99 13.64
CA LEU A 183 0.31 0.14 14.73
C LEU A 183 0.75 0.97 15.94
N GLY A 184 1.47 2.08 15.70
CA GLY A 184 1.86 3.03 16.74
C GLY A 184 0.66 3.62 17.46
N HIS A 185 -0.37 3.99 16.70
CA HIS A 185 -1.58 4.62 17.21
C HIS A 185 -2.34 3.69 18.17
N TRP A 186 -2.47 2.42 17.81
CA TRP A 186 -3.07 1.43 18.69
C TRP A 186 -2.18 1.05 19.88
N LEU A 187 -0.86 1.20 19.75
CA LEU A 187 0.11 0.91 20.82
C LEU A 187 0.11 1.98 21.92
N ILE A 188 -0.18 3.25 21.60
CA ILE A 188 -0.28 4.32 22.61
C ILE A 188 -1.65 4.36 23.30
N LYS A 189 -2.67 3.73 22.70
CA LYS A 189 -4.02 3.69 23.26
C LYS A 189 -4.17 2.68 24.40
N PRO A 190 -5.00 2.99 25.41
CA PRO A 190 -5.36 2.02 26.44
C PRO A 190 -6.16 0.86 25.84
N VAL A 191 -5.57 -0.33 25.82
CA VAL A 191 -6.20 -1.55 25.31
C VAL A 191 -6.27 -2.65 26.38
N ALA A 192 -7.17 -3.61 26.18
CA ALA A 192 -7.33 -4.76 27.08
C ALA A 192 -6.16 -5.75 27.00
N THR A 193 -5.54 -5.85 25.84
CA THR A 193 -4.36 -6.69 25.60
C THR A 193 -3.50 -6.04 24.52
N TYR A 194 -2.18 -6.06 24.73
CA TYR A 194 -1.20 -5.64 23.74
C TYR A 194 -0.75 -6.81 22.85
N GLU A 195 -0.90 -8.07 23.27
CA GLU A 195 -0.42 -9.27 22.59
C GLU A 195 -0.89 -9.33 21.12
N LYS A 196 -2.17 -9.06 20.90
CA LYS A 196 -2.85 -9.21 19.61
C LYS A 196 -3.20 -7.89 18.93
N LEU A 197 -2.42 -6.84 19.16
CA LEU A 197 -2.67 -5.53 18.53
C LEU A 197 -2.63 -5.58 17.00
N PHE A 198 -1.73 -6.38 16.42
CA PHE A 198 -1.64 -6.51 14.97
C PHE A 198 -2.93 -7.09 14.37
N LEU A 199 -3.64 -7.99 15.06
CA LEU A 199 -4.95 -8.49 14.62
C LEU A 199 -5.99 -7.38 14.55
N ARG A 200 -6.02 -6.48 15.55
CA ARG A 200 -6.93 -5.31 15.52
C ARG A 200 -6.64 -4.39 14.33
N VAL A 201 -5.35 -4.20 14.00
CA VAL A 201 -4.96 -3.43 12.82
C VAL A 201 -5.33 -4.17 11.53
N GLN A 202 -5.20 -5.49 11.47
CA GLN A 202 -5.66 -6.29 10.33
C GLN A 202 -7.16 -6.18 10.10
N ASP A 203 -7.96 -6.29 11.16
CA ASP A 203 -9.41 -6.13 11.10
C ASP A 203 -9.76 -4.72 10.59
N PHE A 204 -9.05 -3.70 11.08
CA PHE A 204 -9.23 -2.34 10.60
C PHE A 204 -8.87 -2.18 9.12
N VAL A 205 -7.72 -2.70 8.69
CA VAL A 205 -7.28 -2.67 7.30
C VAL A 205 -8.28 -3.41 6.40
N HIS A 206 -8.84 -4.52 6.87
CA HIS A 206 -9.88 -5.25 6.16
C HIS A 206 -11.13 -4.39 5.94
N ILE A 207 -11.63 -3.77 7.01
CA ILE A 207 -12.85 -2.94 6.97
C ILE A 207 -12.64 -1.67 6.14
N ARG A 208 -11.43 -1.11 6.14
CA ARG A 208 -11.10 0.18 5.49
C ARG A 208 -10.14 0.05 4.32
N ALA A 209 -10.07 -1.12 3.69
CA ALA A 209 -9.11 -1.38 2.62
C ALA A 209 -9.20 -0.37 1.48
N GLU A 210 -10.42 0.02 1.08
CA GLU A 210 -10.66 1.05 0.05
C GLU A 210 -10.06 2.40 0.44
N TRP A 211 -10.35 2.86 1.66
CA TRP A 211 -9.93 4.16 2.15
C TRP A 211 -8.42 4.25 2.39
N LEU A 212 -7.80 3.13 2.75
CA LEU A 212 -6.35 3.01 2.89
C LEU A 212 -5.64 2.75 1.55
N HIS A 213 -6.34 2.78 0.40
CA HIS A 213 -5.80 2.38 -0.91
C HIS A 213 -5.09 1.02 -0.88
N LEU A 214 -5.64 0.09 -0.08
CA LEU A 214 -5.20 -1.29 0.09
C LEU A 214 -6.27 -2.25 -0.44
N GLY A 215 -7.00 -1.88 -1.50
CA GLY A 215 -8.04 -2.74 -2.09
C GLY A 215 -7.53 -4.13 -2.48
N VAL A 216 -6.26 -4.24 -2.87
CA VAL A 216 -5.57 -5.50 -3.19
C VAL A 216 -5.56 -6.47 -1.99
N TYR A 217 -5.58 -5.98 -0.73
CA TYR A 217 -5.65 -6.80 0.48
C TYR A 217 -6.92 -7.67 0.56
N LEU A 218 -8.03 -7.19 -0.01
CA LEU A 218 -9.29 -7.92 -0.02
C LEU A 218 -9.34 -8.99 -1.11
N ILE A 219 -8.69 -8.72 -2.24
CA ILE A 219 -8.82 -9.52 -3.48
C ILE A 219 -7.71 -10.56 -3.58
N ASP A 220 -6.47 -10.20 -3.25
CA ASP A 220 -5.29 -11.04 -3.43
C ASP A 220 -4.81 -11.66 -2.10
N PRO A 221 -4.89 -13.00 -1.94
CA PRO A 221 -4.42 -13.67 -0.73
C PRO A 221 -2.91 -13.50 -0.47
N LEU A 222 -2.09 -13.32 -1.52
CA LEU A 222 -0.65 -13.12 -1.37
C LEU A 222 -0.33 -11.72 -0.82
N ALA A 223 -1.03 -10.70 -1.30
CA ALA A 223 -0.92 -9.35 -0.74
C ALA A 223 -1.37 -9.32 0.73
N ARG A 224 -2.47 -10.02 1.05
CA ARG A 224 -2.93 -10.20 2.44
C ARG A 224 -1.86 -10.84 3.31
N GLN A 225 -1.32 -11.99 2.91
CA GLN A 225 -0.24 -12.66 3.64
C GLN A 225 0.98 -11.75 3.85
N THR A 226 1.33 -10.95 2.84
CA THR A 226 2.47 -10.01 2.89
C THR A 226 2.23 -8.90 3.92
N ILE A 227 1.04 -8.29 3.90
CA ILE A 227 0.63 -7.27 4.88
C ILE A 227 0.58 -7.87 6.30
N ASP A 228 -0.02 -9.03 6.46
CA ASP A 228 -0.15 -9.71 7.75
C ASP A 228 1.21 -9.99 8.40
N LYS A 229 2.13 -10.56 7.60
CA LYS A 229 3.50 -10.82 8.04
C LYS A 229 4.25 -9.53 8.38
N PHE A 230 4.05 -8.47 7.60
CA PHE A 230 4.62 -7.16 7.88
C PHE A 230 4.11 -6.61 9.21
N LEU A 231 2.79 -6.59 9.43
CA LEU A 231 2.17 -6.08 10.67
C LEU A 231 2.65 -6.84 11.91
N GLN A 232 2.72 -8.17 11.83
CA GLN A 232 3.21 -9.00 12.93
C GLN A 232 4.68 -8.69 13.26
N THR A 233 5.53 -8.59 12.24
CA THR A 233 6.96 -8.29 12.40
C THR A 233 7.17 -6.88 12.97
N GLN A 234 6.48 -5.89 12.39
CA GLN A 234 6.62 -4.49 12.76
C GLN A 234 6.09 -4.21 14.17
N MET A 235 5.00 -4.86 14.58
CA MET A 235 4.48 -4.78 15.95
C MET A 235 5.54 -5.21 16.99
N GLY A 236 6.28 -6.28 16.73
CA GLY A 236 7.38 -6.72 17.61
C GLY A 236 8.48 -5.66 17.75
N GLN A 237 8.88 -5.04 16.64
CA GLN A 237 9.90 -3.98 16.63
C GLN A 237 9.41 -2.70 17.34
N LEU A 238 8.16 -2.29 17.08
CA LEU A 238 7.54 -1.13 17.71
C LEU A 238 7.43 -1.32 19.22
N LYS A 239 6.94 -2.46 19.68
CA LYS A 239 6.90 -2.83 21.11
C LYS A 239 8.28 -2.77 21.78
N GLY A 240 9.31 -3.28 21.10
CA GLY A 240 10.68 -3.21 21.59
C GLY A 240 11.19 -1.77 21.74
N THR A 241 10.88 -0.90 20.78
CA THR A 241 11.26 0.53 20.80
C THR A 241 10.47 1.28 21.87
N TYR A 242 9.17 1.08 21.92
CA TYR A 242 8.25 1.70 22.89
C TYR A 242 8.68 1.39 24.33
N ARG A 243 9.02 0.12 24.64
CA ARG A 243 9.56 -0.28 25.94
C ARG A 243 10.85 0.48 26.29
N LYS A 244 11.78 0.62 25.35
CA LYS A 244 13.05 1.33 25.58
C LYS A 244 12.78 2.79 25.95
N GLU A 245 11.78 3.42 25.37
CA GLU A 245 11.37 4.79 25.67
C GLU A 245 10.74 4.92 27.05
N VAL A 246 9.86 3.97 27.42
CA VAL A 246 9.33 3.88 28.79
C VAL A 246 10.46 3.77 29.80
N ILE A 247 11.42 2.85 29.61
CA ILE A 247 12.58 2.68 30.49
C ILE A 247 13.47 3.94 30.51
N SER A 248 13.66 4.58 29.36
CA SER A 248 14.43 5.83 29.26
C SER A 248 13.78 6.96 30.07
N SER A 249 12.44 7.04 30.03
CA SER A 249 11.68 8.03 30.80
C SER A 249 11.85 7.84 32.32
N LEU A 250 11.96 6.59 32.78
CA LEU A 250 12.25 6.27 34.18
C LEU A 250 13.64 6.71 34.61
N LYS A 251 14.65 6.45 33.77
CA LYS A 251 16.05 6.83 34.05
C LYS A 251 16.25 8.33 34.11
N SER A 252 15.53 9.05 33.25
CA SER A 252 15.57 10.52 33.18
C SER A 252 14.60 11.21 34.16
N LYS A 253 13.80 10.44 34.91
CA LYS A 253 12.76 10.96 35.82
C LYS A 253 11.85 12.01 35.15
N LYS A 254 11.47 11.77 33.88
CA LYS A 254 10.57 12.67 33.16
C LYS A 254 9.19 12.70 33.80
N GLN A 255 8.60 13.88 33.93
CA GLN A 255 7.20 14.02 34.36
C GLN A 255 6.28 13.21 33.44
N LEU A 256 5.19 12.67 34.00
CA LEU A 256 4.29 11.78 33.28
C LEU A 256 3.58 12.51 32.12
N GLU A 257 3.17 13.76 32.31
CA GLU A 257 2.50 14.57 31.28
C GLU A 257 3.43 14.87 30.09
N ASP A 258 4.65 15.34 30.35
CA ASP A 258 5.64 15.61 29.29
C ASP A 258 5.99 14.34 28.51
N PHE A 259 6.13 13.22 29.22
CA PHE A 259 6.35 11.93 28.61
C PHE A 259 5.14 11.51 27.77
N GLY A 260 3.91 11.65 28.29
CA GLY A 260 2.69 11.34 27.57
C GLY A 260 2.53 12.15 26.29
N ARG A 261 2.83 13.46 26.34
CA ARG A 261 2.81 14.33 25.15
C ARG A 261 3.84 13.89 24.12
N ALA A 262 5.07 13.57 24.55
CA ALA A 262 6.11 13.09 23.65
C ALA A 262 5.75 11.74 23.00
N MET A 263 5.13 10.82 23.76
CA MET A 263 4.67 9.54 23.24
C MET A 263 3.51 9.70 22.26
N LEU A 264 2.53 10.56 22.55
CA LEU A 264 1.43 10.86 21.61
C LEU A 264 1.95 11.51 20.34
N GLN A 265 2.84 12.49 20.43
CA GLN A 265 3.43 13.13 19.24
C GLN A 265 4.14 12.11 18.34
N LYS A 266 4.74 11.07 18.92
CA LYS A 266 5.50 10.07 18.17
C LYS A 266 4.64 8.94 17.60
N TYR A 267 3.65 8.48 18.36
CA TYR A 267 2.93 7.25 18.05
C TYR A 267 1.48 7.47 17.62
N HIS A 268 0.88 8.63 17.88
CA HIS A 268 -0.49 8.91 17.48
C HIS A 268 -0.57 9.26 15.98
N ALA A 269 -1.59 8.78 15.29
CA ALA A 269 -1.85 9.09 13.88
C ALA A 269 -2.63 10.41 13.73
N PRO A 270 -2.67 11.04 12.55
CA PRO A 270 -2.15 12.39 12.26
C PRO A 270 -2.68 13.56 13.11
N ILE A 271 -3.87 13.45 13.69
CA ILE A 271 -4.43 14.49 14.58
C ILE A 271 -4.03 14.16 16.01
N VAL A 272 -2.93 14.75 16.47
CA VAL A 272 -2.43 14.55 17.84
C VAL A 272 -3.25 15.40 18.82
N PRO A 273 -3.87 14.80 19.85
CA PRO A 273 -4.53 15.56 20.91
C PRO A 273 -3.52 16.48 21.62
N GLY A 274 -3.89 17.74 21.86
CA GLY A 274 -2.99 18.71 22.52
C GLY A 274 -2.61 18.31 23.96
N THR A 275 -3.54 17.67 24.67
CA THR A 275 -3.34 17.12 26.01
C THR A 275 -3.56 15.60 26.00
N PRO A 276 -2.67 14.81 26.63
CA PRO A 276 -2.91 13.38 26.78
C PRO A 276 -4.15 13.12 27.63
N SER A 277 -5.01 12.21 27.19
CA SER A 277 -6.18 11.80 27.97
C SER A 277 -5.75 11.09 29.27
N GLN A 278 -6.59 11.17 30.31
CA GLN A 278 -6.33 10.50 31.58
C GLN A 278 -6.06 9.00 31.41
N SER A 279 -6.86 8.31 30.59
CA SER A 279 -6.67 6.88 30.34
C SER A 279 -5.34 6.55 29.66
N THR A 280 -4.85 7.43 28.76
CA THR A 280 -3.51 7.27 28.16
C THR A 280 -2.42 7.50 29.20
N LEU A 281 -2.52 8.53 30.06
CA LEU A 281 -1.56 8.77 31.14
C LEU A 281 -1.51 7.61 32.14
N ALA A 282 -2.67 7.07 32.52
CA ALA A 282 -2.75 5.91 33.42
C ALA A 282 -2.14 4.66 32.78
N ALA A 283 -2.36 4.41 31.49
CA ALA A 283 -1.70 3.32 30.78
C ALA A 283 -0.17 3.49 30.74
N LEU A 284 0.33 4.69 30.49
CA LEU A 284 1.77 4.98 30.52
C LEU A 284 2.36 4.83 31.93
N ALA A 285 1.64 5.27 32.97
CA ALA A 285 2.02 5.08 34.37
C ALA A 285 2.10 3.59 34.73
N LEU A 286 1.13 2.78 34.27
CA LEU A 286 1.18 1.32 34.43
C LEU A 286 2.43 0.72 33.77
N LEU A 287 2.72 1.10 32.52
CA LEU A 287 3.89 0.61 31.79
C LEU A 287 5.21 1.00 32.47
N ARG A 288 5.28 2.21 33.06
CA ARG A 288 6.38 2.67 33.91
C ARG A 288 6.50 1.87 35.21
N ALA A 289 5.39 1.57 35.87
CA ALA A 289 5.38 0.77 37.09
C ALA A 289 5.94 -0.64 36.84
N VAL A 290 5.50 -1.30 35.76
CA VAL A 290 6.03 -2.61 35.34
C VAL A 290 7.51 -2.51 34.99
N ALA A 291 7.91 -1.50 34.21
CA ALA A 291 9.32 -1.30 33.84
C ALA A 291 10.23 -1.00 35.06
N ALA A 292 9.71 -0.35 36.10
CA ALA A 292 10.46 -0.12 37.33
C ALA A 292 10.73 -1.43 38.10
N GLY A 293 9.85 -2.42 38.00
CA GLY A 293 10.08 -3.77 38.51
C GLY A 293 11.22 -4.48 37.78
N ASP A 294 11.21 -4.41 36.44
CA ASP A 294 12.26 -4.98 35.57
C ASP A 294 13.66 -4.42 35.87
N ILE A 295 13.79 -3.10 36.11
CA ILE A 295 15.08 -2.45 36.34
C ILE A 295 15.73 -2.90 37.66
N LYS A 296 14.92 -3.22 38.67
CA LYS A 296 15.40 -3.61 40.00
C LYS A 296 15.92 -5.04 40.06
N MET A 297 15.62 -5.87 39.06
CA MET A 297 16.13 -7.24 39.01
C MET A 297 17.66 -7.21 38.86
N PRO A 298 18.43 -7.73 39.84
CA PRO A 298 19.88 -7.71 39.77
C PRO A 298 20.32 -8.47 38.52
N LYS A 299 21.23 -7.86 37.74
CA LYS A 299 21.84 -8.44 36.53
C LYS A 299 22.61 -9.77 36.77
N GLY A 300 22.60 -10.29 37.99
CA GLY A 300 23.41 -11.40 38.47
C GLY A 300 22.70 -12.74 38.60
N SER A 301 21.38 -12.86 38.38
CA SER A 301 20.76 -14.19 38.23
C SER A 301 20.98 -14.71 36.81
N HIS A 302 22.25 -14.82 36.43
CA HIS A 302 22.66 -15.68 35.34
C HIS A 302 22.41 -17.11 35.86
N ASP A 303 21.21 -17.64 35.66
CA ASP A 303 20.99 -19.08 35.76
C ASP A 303 21.94 -19.72 34.73
N GLU A 304 23.06 -20.27 35.20
CA GLU A 304 24.13 -20.86 34.40
C GLU A 304 23.68 -22.10 33.59
N GLY A 305 22.39 -22.48 33.61
CA GLY A 305 21.89 -23.68 32.93
C GLY A 305 20.56 -23.55 32.19
N GLY A 306 19.92 -22.38 32.16
CA GLY A 306 18.56 -22.23 31.62
C GLY A 306 18.52 -21.48 30.30
N THR A 307 18.06 -22.13 29.24
CA THR A 307 17.81 -21.59 27.89
C THR A 307 17.35 -20.13 27.94
N GLY A 308 18.20 -19.23 27.46
CA GLY A 308 18.20 -17.80 27.79
C GLY A 308 16.96 -17.03 27.34
N SER A 309 15.91 -17.06 28.15
CA SER A 309 14.83 -16.06 28.07
C SER A 309 15.39 -14.74 28.58
N SER A 310 15.68 -13.85 27.64
CA SER A 310 16.25 -12.54 27.93
C SER A 310 15.28 -11.74 28.80
N VAL A 311 15.80 -10.80 29.60
CA VAL A 311 14.95 -9.84 30.36
C VAL A 311 13.99 -9.07 29.43
N GLN A 312 14.21 -9.09 28.11
CA GLN A 312 13.28 -8.51 27.14
C GLN A 312 12.01 -9.33 26.97
N ASP A 313 12.08 -10.64 27.16
CA ASP A 313 10.98 -11.55 26.91
C ASP A 313 9.92 -11.50 28.03
N ARG A 314 10.28 -10.96 29.21
CA ARG A 314 9.38 -10.93 30.39
C ARG A 314 8.51 -9.68 30.51
N TYR A 315 8.93 -8.54 29.94
CA TYR A 315 8.23 -7.26 30.12
C TYR A 315 6.77 -7.30 29.66
N TRP A 316 6.53 -7.66 28.40
CA TRP A 316 5.18 -7.68 27.84
C TRP A 316 4.28 -8.73 28.51
N PRO A 317 4.74 -9.96 28.79
CA PRO A 317 3.97 -10.90 29.59
C PRO A 317 3.56 -10.35 30.97
N THR A 318 4.43 -9.61 31.66
CA THR A 318 4.07 -8.95 32.92
C THR A 318 3.03 -7.85 32.73
N VAL A 319 3.12 -7.06 31.66
CA VAL A 319 2.09 -6.07 31.29
C VAL A 319 0.74 -6.75 31.04
N GLU A 320 0.71 -7.85 30.27
CA GLU A 320 -0.53 -8.60 29.99
C GLU A 320 -1.15 -9.20 31.24
N ALA A 321 -0.33 -9.77 32.14
CA ALA A 321 -0.80 -10.32 33.40
C ALA A 321 -1.47 -9.26 34.27
N GLU A 322 -0.87 -8.06 34.34
CA GLU A 322 -1.40 -6.95 35.12
C GLU A 322 -2.65 -6.35 34.51
N LEU A 323 -2.73 -6.22 33.17
CA LEU A 323 -3.96 -5.82 32.49
C LEU A 323 -5.07 -6.85 32.72
N THR A 324 -4.80 -8.14 32.55
CA THR A 324 -5.77 -9.22 32.80
C THR A 324 -6.31 -9.14 34.23
N ARG A 325 -5.43 -8.89 35.22
CA ARG A 325 -5.81 -8.69 36.61
C ARG A 325 -6.73 -7.48 36.78
N LEU A 326 -6.41 -6.34 36.19
CA LEU A 326 -7.21 -5.12 36.28
C LEU A 326 -8.59 -5.27 35.62
N TYR A 327 -8.65 -5.87 34.42
CA TYR A 327 -9.92 -6.15 33.73
C TYR A 327 -10.80 -7.15 34.49
N LYS A 328 -10.19 -8.10 35.22
CA LYS A 328 -10.94 -8.99 36.12
C LYS A 328 -11.54 -8.25 37.32
N ILE A 329 -10.88 -7.21 37.82
CA ILE A 329 -11.32 -6.43 39.00
C ILE A 329 -12.37 -5.38 38.62
N HIS A 330 -12.10 -4.60 37.56
CA HIS A 330 -12.89 -3.42 37.20
C HIS A 330 -13.89 -3.66 36.06
N GLY A 331 -13.85 -4.82 35.41
CA GLY A 331 -14.71 -5.16 34.27
C GLY A 331 -14.18 -4.66 32.93
N SER A 332 -14.91 -4.96 31.85
CA SER A 332 -14.53 -4.61 30.48
C SER A 332 -14.82 -3.16 30.09
N ASP A 333 -15.80 -2.53 30.75
CA ASP A 333 -16.19 -1.15 30.48
C ASP A 333 -15.28 -0.16 31.22
N ARG A 334 -14.40 0.51 30.46
CA ARG A 334 -13.50 1.54 31.00
C ARG A 334 -14.19 2.84 31.40
N GLN A 335 -15.47 3.04 31.06
CA GLN A 335 -16.21 4.23 31.46
C GLN A 335 -16.73 4.17 32.91
N ASN A 336 -16.69 2.98 33.53
CA ASN A 336 -17.07 2.80 34.93
C ASN A 336 -16.19 3.61 35.89
N ASP A 337 -16.79 4.08 36.99
CA ASP A 337 -16.09 4.92 37.96
C ASP A 337 -14.92 4.20 38.65
N ALA A 338 -15.01 2.88 38.81
CA ALA A 338 -13.91 2.06 39.34
C ALA A 338 -12.63 2.15 38.48
N TRP A 339 -12.77 2.28 37.15
CA TRP A 339 -11.61 2.51 36.28
C TRP A 339 -11.06 3.93 36.45
N LYS A 340 -11.92 4.94 36.49
CA LYS A 340 -11.50 6.34 36.69
C LYS A 340 -10.77 6.53 38.01
N GLU A 341 -11.24 5.92 39.10
CA GLU A 341 -10.59 5.93 40.41
C GLU A 341 -9.20 5.28 40.35
N TRP A 342 -9.08 4.12 39.70
CA TRP A 342 -7.80 3.46 39.50
C TRP A 342 -6.83 4.30 38.67
N GLU A 343 -7.32 4.94 37.60
CA GLU A 343 -6.52 5.82 36.74
C GLU A 343 -5.95 7.01 37.52
N VAL A 344 -6.78 7.68 38.33
CA VAL A 344 -6.33 8.78 39.20
C VAL A 344 -5.30 8.29 40.22
N ALA A 345 -5.53 7.12 40.82
CA ALA A 345 -4.62 6.54 41.81
C ALA A 345 -3.24 6.21 41.22
N ILE A 346 -3.19 5.56 40.05
CA ILE A 346 -1.91 5.18 39.42
C ILE A 346 -1.14 6.39 38.89
N ILE A 347 -1.83 7.40 38.36
CA ILE A 347 -1.23 8.67 37.94
C ILE A 347 -0.61 9.38 39.14
N THR A 348 -1.35 9.47 40.26
CA THR A 348 -0.87 10.10 41.50
C THR A 348 0.35 9.37 42.05
N ALA A 349 0.37 8.04 42.00
CA ALA A 349 1.50 7.24 42.45
C ALA A 349 2.76 7.43 41.58
N ASP A 350 2.61 7.49 40.24
CA ASP A 350 3.74 7.77 39.33
C ASP A 350 4.29 9.19 39.56
N ASN A 351 3.41 10.19 39.59
CA ASN A 351 3.78 11.58 39.84
C ASN A 351 4.47 11.76 41.19
N SER A 352 4.03 11.09 42.25
CA SER A 352 4.70 11.18 43.57
C SER A 352 6.12 10.60 43.55
N LYS A 353 6.36 9.59 42.70
CA LYS A 353 7.65 8.90 42.60
C LYS A 353 8.65 9.62 41.70
N TYR A 354 8.15 10.31 40.67
CA TYR A 354 8.96 10.99 39.65
C TYR A 354 8.74 12.50 39.63
N ALA A 355 8.11 13.07 40.66
CA ALA A 355 7.97 14.52 40.80
C ALA A 355 9.36 15.16 40.71
N PRO A 356 9.50 16.26 39.94
CA PRO A 356 10.72 17.04 40.00
C PRO A 356 10.93 17.44 41.46
N SER A 357 12.12 17.21 41.99
CA SER A 357 12.50 17.73 43.29
C SER A 357 12.43 19.26 43.20
N ARG A 358 11.26 19.82 43.54
CA ARG A 358 10.90 21.24 43.39
C ARG A 358 11.85 22.20 44.13
N PHE A 359 12.77 21.65 44.90
CA PHE A 359 13.66 22.37 45.80
C PHE A 359 15.05 22.69 45.23
N GLU A 360 15.48 22.12 44.10
CA GLU A 360 16.85 22.34 43.60
C GLU A 360 16.98 23.40 42.49
N ASP A 361 15.89 23.84 41.85
CA ASP A 361 15.99 24.73 40.67
C ASP A 361 15.50 26.18 40.92
N LEU A 362 14.98 26.48 42.11
CA LEU A 362 14.59 27.85 42.47
C LEU A 362 15.77 28.69 43.00
N THR A 363 16.91 28.08 43.34
CA THR A 363 18.10 28.80 43.83
C THR A 363 19.12 29.12 42.74
N ALA A 364 19.01 28.54 41.53
CA ALA A 364 19.98 28.73 40.45
C ALA A 364 19.60 29.84 39.44
N ARG A 365 18.39 30.41 39.54
CA ARG A 365 17.91 31.48 38.66
C ARG A 365 17.16 32.57 39.42
N LEU A 366 17.76 33.12 40.48
CA LEU A 366 17.48 34.51 40.83
C LEU A 366 18.25 35.36 39.80
N PRO A 367 17.57 35.99 38.82
CA PRO A 367 18.20 37.05 38.05
C PRO A 367 18.43 38.20 39.03
N SER A 368 19.64 38.74 39.06
CA SER A 368 19.85 40.06 39.65
C SER A 368 18.89 41.03 38.95
N ASP A 369 17.99 41.56 39.76
CA ASP A 369 17.00 42.59 39.48
C ASP A 369 17.70 43.87 39.02
N ASP A 370 17.67 44.13 37.71
CA ASP A 370 17.84 45.47 37.14
C ASP A 370 16.77 45.65 36.05
N GLY A 371 15.62 46.12 36.54
CA GLY A 371 14.54 46.89 35.90
C GLY A 371 14.35 46.89 34.38
N ASP A 372 13.13 46.51 33.96
CA ASP A 372 12.30 47.37 33.09
C ASP A 372 10.81 46.93 33.13
N PRO A 373 9.85 47.86 33.27
CA PRO A 373 8.42 47.55 33.31
C PRO A 373 7.83 47.42 31.90
N VAL A 374 7.38 46.22 31.52
CA VAL A 374 6.63 46.01 30.26
C VAL A 374 5.15 45.77 30.54
N ALA A 375 4.35 46.56 29.84
CA ALA A 375 2.91 46.71 29.99
C ALA A 375 2.09 45.47 29.63
N VAL A 376 1.02 45.31 30.41
CA VAL A 376 -0.08 44.36 30.27
C VAL A 376 -1.07 44.83 29.19
N ALA A 377 -1.45 43.96 28.25
CA ALA A 377 -2.79 43.94 27.63
C ALA A 377 -2.98 42.74 26.67
N GLY A 378 -4.07 42.00 26.82
CA GLY A 378 -4.58 41.06 25.81
C GLY A 378 -5.69 40.14 26.33
N PRO A 379 -6.97 40.32 25.91
CA PRO A 379 -8.11 39.65 26.52
C PRO A 379 -8.39 38.25 25.95
N LEU A 380 -8.84 37.38 26.85
CA LEU A 380 -9.31 36.01 26.62
C LEU A 380 -10.77 36.05 26.13
N ALA A 381 -11.02 35.56 24.91
CA ALA A 381 -12.36 35.35 24.39
C ALA A 381 -12.72 33.86 24.50
N THR A 382 -13.70 33.57 25.35
CA THR A 382 -14.38 32.28 25.50
C THR A 382 -15.74 32.38 24.84
N ASP A 383 -15.97 31.60 23.78
CA ASP A 383 -17.31 31.36 23.22
C ASP A 383 -17.47 29.86 22.94
N GLU A 384 -18.14 29.15 23.86
CA GLU A 384 -18.73 27.83 23.61
C GLU A 384 -20.23 28.01 23.31
N PRO A 385 -20.74 27.53 22.15
CA PRO A 385 -22.15 27.31 21.97
C PRO A 385 -22.55 25.88 22.39
N ALA A 386 -23.42 25.81 23.38
CA ALA A 386 -24.20 24.61 23.71
C ALA A 386 -25.26 24.36 22.61
N GLY A 387 -25.35 23.13 22.09
CA GLY A 387 -26.40 22.78 21.13
C GLY A 387 -26.40 21.33 20.65
N GLU A 388 -27.40 20.59 21.14
CA GLU A 388 -28.08 19.43 20.52
C GLU A 388 -27.34 18.07 20.41
N GLY A 389 -27.88 17.08 21.14
CA GLY A 389 -27.35 15.73 21.23
C GLY A 389 -27.55 14.90 19.94
N PRO A 390 -26.57 14.07 19.55
CA PRO A 390 -26.69 13.25 18.35
C PRO A 390 -27.59 12.03 18.59
N CYS A 391 -28.66 11.94 17.81
CA CYS A 391 -29.38 10.70 17.54
C CYS A 391 -28.39 9.65 17.01
N VAL A 392 -28.16 8.59 17.78
CA VAL A 392 -27.15 7.57 17.49
C VAL A 392 -27.64 6.62 16.40
N PRO A 393 -26.98 6.54 15.23
CA PRO A 393 -27.27 5.52 14.23
C PRO A 393 -26.75 4.16 14.74
N ARG A 394 -27.64 3.16 14.80
CA ARG A 394 -27.28 1.77 15.10
C ARG A 394 -26.68 1.11 13.87
N PHE A 395 -25.45 0.60 13.97
CA PHE A 395 -24.84 -0.22 12.93
C PHE A 395 -24.65 -1.66 13.45
N ASN A 396 -25.05 -2.65 12.65
CA ASN A 396 -25.02 -4.06 13.01
C ASN A 396 -23.96 -4.77 12.14
N MET A 397 -22.93 -5.31 12.76
CA MET A 397 -21.75 -5.92 12.11
C MET A 397 -22.11 -7.14 11.22
N TYR A 398 -23.26 -7.77 11.45
CA TYR A 398 -23.78 -8.87 10.61
C TYR A 398 -24.51 -8.40 9.34
N HIS A 399 -24.69 -7.08 9.13
CA HIS A 399 -25.16 -6.52 7.86
C HIS A 399 -24.05 -6.05 6.92
N CYS A 400 -22.78 -6.06 7.35
CA CYS A 400 -21.61 -6.03 6.44
C CYS A 400 -21.32 -7.42 5.85
N SER A 401 -22.37 -8.16 5.49
CA SER A 401 -22.23 -9.29 4.59
C SER A 401 -21.57 -8.79 3.31
N ALA A 402 -20.65 -9.59 2.78
CA ALA A 402 -19.80 -9.35 1.62
C ALA A 402 -20.59 -8.98 0.34
N LEU A 403 -21.22 -7.81 0.35
CA LEU A 403 -21.59 -7.13 -0.88
C LEU A 403 -20.27 -6.85 -1.59
N PRO A 404 -20.14 -7.18 -2.88
CA PRO A 404 -18.96 -6.83 -3.64
C PRO A 404 -18.81 -5.31 -3.59
N VAL A 405 -17.91 -4.83 -2.75
CA VAL A 405 -17.54 -3.42 -2.72
C VAL A 405 -16.90 -3.16 -4.08
N ASN A 406 -17.57 -2.38 -4.90
CA ASN A 406 -17.05 -1.96 -6.18
C ASN A 406 -15.95 -0.93 -5.90
N ILE A 407 -14.76 -1.42 -5.57
CA ILE A 407 -13.59 -0.59 -5.30
C ILE A 407 -13.16 0.00 -6.65
N PRO A 408 -13.20 1.34 -6.81
CA PRO A 408 -12.81 1.95 -8.07
C PRO A 408 -11.34 1.63 -8.38
N PRO A 409 -10.95 1.53 -9.67
CA PRO A 409 -9.58 1.20 -10.05
C PRO A 409 -8.53 2.13 -9.42
N GLU A 410 -8.84 3.42 -9.24
CA GLU A 410 -7.97 4.37 -8.54
C GLU A 410 -7.70 4.04 -7.06
N ALA A 411 -8.61 3.32 -6.39
CA ALA A 411 -8.45 2.92 -4.99
C ALA A 411 -7.61 1.63 -4.83
N MET A 412 -7.19 0.99 -5.92
CA MET A 412 -6.39 -0.23 -5.86
C MET A 412 -4.89 0.01 -5.73
N ASN A 413 -4.35 1.12 -6.25
CA ASN A 413 -2.91 1.46 -6.21
C ASN A 413 -2.69 2.99 -6.36
N GLY A 414 -3.07 3.77 -5.34
CA GLY A 414 -2.83 5.22 -5.29
C GLY A 414 -1.81 5.61 -4.22
N ASP A 415 -1.03 6.67 -4.45
CA ASP A 415 -0.24 7.31 -3.40
C ASP A 415 -1.19 7.93 -2.37
N ILE A 416 -0.95 7.63 -1.09
CA ILE A 416 -1.81 8.05 0.01
C ILE A 416 -1.28 9.37 0.56
N ASP A 417 -2.06 10.44 0.49
CA ASP A 417 -1.75 11.65 1.24
C ASP A 417 -2.18 11.47 2.70
N ILE A 418 -1.18 11.27 3.57
CA ILE A 418 -1.36 11.04 5.00
C ILE A 418 -2.13 12.19 5.68
N ASN A 419 -2.06 13.40 5.12
CA ASN A 419 -2.73 14.58 5.70
C ASN A 419 -4.25 14.55 5.55
N HIS A 420 -4.78 13.75 4.62
CA HIS A 420 -6.22 13.60 4.41
C HIS A 420 -6.85 12.54 5.33
N LEU A 421 -6.06 11.82 6.14
CA LEU A 421 -6.56 10.72 6.95
C LEU A 421 -7.50 11.14 8.11
N GLY A 422 -7.53 12.41 8.53
CA GLY A 422 -8.40 12.87 9.63
C GLY A 422 -8.18 12.12 10.96
N ASP A 423 -9.12 12.21 11.92
CA ASP A 423 -9.07 11.43 13.16
C ASP A 423 -9.63 10.02 12.94
N VAL A 424 -8.79 9.17 12.33
CA VAL A 424 -9.05 7.75 12.12
C VAL A 424 -9.28 7.03 13.44
N GLY A 425 -8.58 7.48 14.49
CA GLY A 425 -8.56 6.87 15.80
C GLY A 425 -9.86 7.03 16.57
N GLY A 426 -10.42 8.24 16.61
CA GLY A 426 -11.66 8.55 17.30
C GLY A 426 -12.87 7.91 16.61
N ARG A 427 -12.90 7.91 15.28
CA ARG A 427 -13.96 7.25 14.50
C ARG A 427 -13.97 5.73 14.67
N LEU A 428 -12.81 5.12 14.92
CA LEU A 428 -12.67 3.68 15.10
C LEU A 428 -13.14 3.15 16.45
N ASP A 429 -12.75 3.81 17.54
CA ASP A 429 -13.15 3.38 18.88
C ASP A 429 -14.67 3.47 19.04
N ALA A 430 -15.28 4.48 18.41
CA ALA A 430 -16.74 4.62 18.33
C ALA A 430 -17.41 3.49 17.51
N MET A 431 -16.70 2.81 16.62
CA MET A 431 -17.21 1.71 15.80
C MET A 431 -16.90 0.32 16.35
N LEU A 432 -15.80 0.14 17.10
CA LEU A 432 -15.36 -1.15 17.66
C LEU A 432 -15.93 -1.46 19.06
N LEU A 433 -16.49 -0.45 19.74
CA LEU A 433 -17.16 -0.61 21.04
C LEU A 433 -18.65 -1.04 20.92
N TYR A 434 -19.13 -1.25 19.69
CA TYR A 434 -20.46 -1.75 19.36
C TYR A 434 -20.36 -2.89 18.35
#